data_AF-C6BM80-F1
#
_entry.id   AF-C6BM80-F1
#
_cell.length_a   1.000
_cell.length_b   1.000
_cell.length_c   1.000
_cell.angle_alpha   90.00
_cell.angle_beta   90.00
_cell.angle_gamma   90.00
#
_symmetry.space_group_name_H-M   'P 1'
#
loop_
_entity.id
_entity.type
_entity.pdbx_description
1 polymer ?
#
loop_
_entity_poly.entity_id
_entity_poly.type
_entity_poly.pdbx_seq_one_letter_code
_entity_poly.pdbx_strand_id
1 'polypeptide(L)'
;MSHPNSFSGTAFLLADPARAAMLTALLDGHALPAGELAHAAGITAQTASTHLAKLLDGGLVVVETEGRHKYFRLAGEHVAQALEHLAAITPSAVVRRTTPSPTARELGFCRCCYDHLAGQVGVAVTQALQSHGYLLPMPDKQYEITPAGIAWFGDVGLNVQDIRPTRRGLARQCLDWTERAHHLAGPLGVHFLRRLCDAGWMLRARNSRAVLVTPKGWQELHQRLGVDEATVRSDAGHRHA
;
A
#
# COMPACT_ATOMS: atom_id res chain seq x y z
N MET A 1 27.62 19.07 -8.99
CA MET A 1 27.23 20.17 -8.08
C MET A 1 25.93 19.77 -7.43
N SER A 2 25.97 19.48 -6.14
CA SER A 2 24.86 18.93 -5.36
C SER A 2 23.82 20.04 -5.14
N HIS A 3 22.67 19.96 -5.80
CA HIS A 3 21.53 20.76 -5.37
C HIS A 3 21.15 20.29 -3.96
N PRO A 4 21.09 21.15 -2.94
CA PRO A 4 20.44 20.77 -1.69
C PRO A 4 19.02 20.38 -2.09
N ASN A 5 18.61 19.15 -1.76
CA ASN A 5 17.30 18.60 -2.10
C ASN A 5 16.23 19.43 -1.36
N SER A 6 15.89 20.57 -1.95
CA SER A 6 14.90 21.50 -1.43
C SER A 6 13.53 20.92 -1.74
N PHE A 7 12.64 20.98 -0.75
CA PHE A 7 11.23 20.60 -0.93
C PHE A 7 10.60 21.24 -2.18
N SER A 8 11.01 22.47 -2.55
CA SER A 8 10.55 23.14 -3.78
C SER A 8 10.97 22.43 -5.07
N GLY A 9 12.19 21.89 -5.13
CA GLY A 9 12.68 21.15 -6.29
C GLY A 9 11.93 19.83 -6.47
N THR A 10 11.72 19.10 -5.37
CA THR A 10 10.90 17.89 -5.36
C THR A 10 9.46 18.20 -5.78
N ALA A 11 8.85 19.24 -5.19
CA ALA A 11 7.49 19.65 -5.54
C ALA A 11 7.37 20.02 -7.03
N PHE A 12 8.36 20.71 -7.60
CA PHE A 12 8.39 21.03 -9.03
C PHE A 12 8.44 19.78 -9.92
N LEU A 13 9.18 18.74 -9.50
CA LEU A 13 9.18 17.46 -10.22
C LEU A 13 7.83 16.74 -10.11
N LEU A 14 7.08 16.92 -9.03
CA LEU A 14 5.76 16.29 -8.85
C LEU A 14 4.62 17.06 -9.54
N ALA A 15 4.76 18.37 -9.70
CA ALA A 15 3.73 19.28 -10.21
C ALA A 15 3.50 19.20 -11.74
N ASP A 16 3.78 18.08 -12.37
CA ASP A 16 3.56 17.84 -13.80
C ASP A 16 2.68 16.60 -13.97
N PRO A 17 1.55 16.70 -14.71
CA PRO A 17 0.58 15.61 -14.83
C PRO A 17 1.17 14.31 -15.37
N ALA A 18 2.08 14.39 -16.34
CA ALA A 18 2.68 13.20 -16.93
C ALA A 18 3.65 12.53 -15.95
N ARG A 19 4.48 13.32 -15.25
CA ARG A 19 5.35 12.77 -14.19
C ARG A 19 4.55 12.17 -13.04
N ALA A 20 3.48 12.83 -12.62
CA ALA A 20 2.59 12.32 -11.59
C ALA A 20 1.93 10.99 -12.00
N ALA A 21 1.47 10.86 -13.24
CA ALA A 21 0.91 9.62 -13.78
C ALA A 21 1.95 8.48 -13.81
N MET A 22 3.18 8.77 -14.27
CA MET A 22 4.27 7.78 -14.26
C MET A 22 4.63 7.33 -12.85
N LEU A 23 4.76 8.26 -11.91
CA LEU A 23 5.08 7.94 -10.51
C LEU A 23 3.94 7.14 -9.86
N THR A 24 2.69 7.46 -10.19
CA THR A 24 1.52 6.69 -9.75
C THR A 24 1.57 5.26 -10.28
N ALA A 25 1.91 5.06 -11.56
CA ALA A 25 2.05 3.72 -12.15
C ALA A 25 3.15 2.87 -11.48
N LEU A 26 4.14 3.51 -10.85
CA LEU A 26 5.22 2.84 -10.13
C LEU A 26 4.89 2.55 -8.65
N LEU A 27 3.76 3.05 -8.12
CA LEU A 27 3.36 2.78 -6.73
C LEU A 27 3.14 1.30 -6.45
N ASP A 28 2.81 0.52 -7.48
CA ASP A 28 2.61 -0.93 -7.40
C ASP A 28 3.90 -1.69 -7.03
N GLY A 29 5.05 -1.00 -7.04
CA GLY A 29 6.36 -1.52 -6.65
C GLY A 29 7.08 -2.27 -7.78
N HIS A 30 6.44 -2.42 -8.94
CA HIS A 30 7.02 -3.03 -10.13
C HIS A 30 7.99 -2.07 -10.83
N ALA A 31 9.07 -2.62 -11.37
CA ALA A 31 9.92 -1.89 -12.29
C ALA A 31 9.29 -1.95 -13.69
N LEU A 32 8.97 -0.79 -14.27
CA LEU A 32 8.28 -0.68 -15.57
C LEU A 32 9.21 -0.11 -16.65
N PRO A 33 9.12 -0.60 -17.90
CA PRO A 33 9.86 -0.01 -19.00
C PRO A 33 9.31 1.38 -19.37
N ALA A 34 10.16 2.22 -19.97
CA ALA A 34 9.79 3.58 -20.36
C ALA A 34 8.55 3.64 -21.28
N GLY A 35 8.33 2.63 -22.13
CA GLY A 35 7.18 2.56 -23.03
C GLY A 35 5.85 2.38 -22.29
N GLU A 36 5.82 1.57 -21.24
CA GLU A 36 4.62 1.39 -20.42
C GLU A 36 4.32 2.65 -19.59
N LEU A 37 5.36 3.31 -19.07
CA LEU A 37 5.21 4.59 -18.38
C LEU A 37 4.73 5.70 -19.31
N ALA A 38 5.19 5.71 -20.57
CA ALA A 38 4.70 6.61 -21.59
C ALA A 38 3.20 6.39 -21.87
N HIS A 39 2.79 5.13 -21.98
CA HIS A 39 1.39 4.75 -22.17
C HIS A 39 0.52 5.18 -20.98
N ALA A 40 0.95 4.88 -19.75
CA ALA A 40 0.23 5.26 -18.53
C ALA A 40 0.05 6.78 -18.39
N ALA A 41 1.03 7.56 -18.86
CA ALA A 41 0.98 9.02 -18.85
C ALA A 41 0.31 9.63 -20.09
N GLY A 42 -0.08 8.83 -21.09
CA GLY A 42 -0.69 9.31 -22.33
C GLY A 42 0.24 10.18 -23.18
N ILE A 43 1.55 9.91 -23.16
CA ILE A 43 2.57 10.71 -23.89
C ILE A 43 3.47 9.85 -24.79
N THR A 44 4.28 10.50 -25.62
CA THR A 44 5.25 9.82 -26.48
C THR A 44 6.43 9.24 -25.70
N ALA A 45 7.08 8.21 -26.24
CA ALA A 45 8.29 7.63 -25.65
C ALA A 45 9.45 8.64 -25.51
N GLN A 46 9.56 9.59 -26.44
CA GLN A 46 10.57 10.65 -26.39
C GLN A 46 10.31 11.62 -25.24
N THR A 47 9.06 12.05 -25.07
CA THR A 47 8.64 12.89 -23.95
C THR A 47 8.81 12.16 -22.63
N ALA A 48 8.46 10.87 -22.58
CA ALA A 48 8.65 10.03 -21.40
C ALA A 48 10.11 9.91 -20.98
N SER A 49 11.01 9.70 -21.93
CA SER A 49 12.46 9.64 -21.66
C SER A 49 12.98 10.92 -21.01
N THR A 50 12.48 12.08 -21.46
CA THR A 50 12.83 13.39 -20.88
C THR A 50 12.31 13.53 -19.45
N HIS A 51 11.08 13.08 -19.18
CA HIS A 51 10.52 13.09 -17.82
C HIS A 51 11.25 12.13 -16.89
N LEU A 52 11.54 10.92 -17.34
CA LEU A 52 12.24 9.91 -16.56
C LEU A 52 13.67 10.35 -16.20
N ALA A 53 14.37 11.05 -17.11
CA ALA A 53 15.66 11.66 -16.80
C ALA A 53 15.54 12.69 -15.66
N LYS A 54 14.56 13.60 -15.70
CA LYS A 54 14.33 14.58 -14.63
C LYS A 54 13.97 13.92 -13.29
N LEU A 55 13.16 12.86 -13.32
CA LEU A 55 12.79 12.10 -12.12
C LEU A 55 13.97 11.33 -11.54
N LEU A 56 14.85 10.80 -12.39
CA LEU A 56 16.08 10.10 -11.99
C LEU A 56 17.07 11.08 -11.36
N ASP A 57 17.33 12.22 -12.02
CA ASP A 57 18.20 13.27 -11.51
C ASP A 57 17.70 13.85 -10.17
N GLY A 58 16.37 13.92 -10.01
CA GLY A 58 15.71 14.33 -8.78
C GLY A 58 15.62 13.25 -7.69
N GLY A 59 16.11 12.04 -7.96
CA GLY A 59 16.11 10.93 -7.00
C GLY A 59 14.72 10.38 -6.65
N LEU A 60 13.71 10.57 -7.50
CA LEU A 60 12.36 10.04 -7.30
C LEU A 60 12.20 8.63 -7.86
N VAL A 61 12.97 8.30 -8.90
CA VAL A 61 13.04 6.96 -9.49
C VAL A 61 14.48 6.49 -9.54
N VAL A 62 14.66 5.18 -9.66
CA VAL A 62 15.91 4.54 -10.03
C VAL A 62 15.69 3.66 -11.25
N VAL A 63 16.78 3.38 -11.96
CA VAL A 63 16.77 2.58 -13.18
C VAL A 63 17.62 1.32 -13.00
N GLU A 64 17.06 0.19 -13.39
CA GLU A 64 17.75 -1.09 -13.50
C GLU A 64 17.86 -1.45 -14.99
N THR A 65 19.04 -1.89 -15.41
CA THR A 65 19.28 -2.26 -16.81
C THR A 65 19.36 -3.77 -16.90
N GLU A 66 18.46 -4.36 -17.69
CA GLU A 66 18.45 -5.78 -18.00
C GLU A 66 18.58 -5.95 -19.52
N GLY A 67 19.77 -6.39 -19.95
CA GLY A 67 20.13 -6.45 -21.36
C GLY A 67 20.06 -5.08 -22.04
N ARG A 68 19.19 -4.96 -23.05
CA ARG A 68 18.98 -3.71 -23.81
C ARG A 68 17.85 -2.84 -23.24
N HIS A 69 17.13 -3.32 -22.24
CA HIS A 69 15.95 -2.66 -21.71
C HIS A 69 16.26 -2.00 -20.36
N LYS A 70 15.67 -0.82 -20.16
CA LYS A 70 15.75 -0.06 -18.92
C LYS A 70 14.40 -0.14 -18.22
N TYR A 71 14.43 -0.52 -16.95
CA TYR A 71 13.27 -0.64 -16.09
C TYR A 71 13.38 0.39 -14.97
N PHE A 72 12.31 1.16 -14.76
CA PHE A 72 12.26 2.23 -13.79
C PHE A 72 11.39 1.81 -12.62
N ARG A 73 11.84 2.11 -11.40
CA ARG A 73 11.05 1.94 -10.17
C ARG A 73 11.21 3.15 -9.27
N LEU A 74 10.32 3.32 -8.29
CA LEU A 74 10.51 4.37 -7.28
C LEU A 74 11.86 4.19 -6.57
N ALA A 75 12.54 5.30 -6.28
CA ALA A 75 13.88 5.27 -5.70
C ALA A 75 13.91 4.59 -4.33
N GLY A 76 12.80 4.68 -3.60
CA GLY A 76 12.59 3.90 -2.41
C GLY A 76 11.28 4.27 -1.74
N GLU A 77 11.11 3.68 -0.58
CA GLU A 77 9.84 3.62 0.11
C GLU A 77 9.36 4.99 0.65
N HIS A 78 10.31 5.87 0.96
CA HIS A 78 10.03 7.24 1.35
C HIS A 78 9.38 8.07 0.21
N VAL A 79 9.67 7.75 -1.07
CA VAL A 79 9.05 8.43 -2.21
C VAL A 79 7.60 8.00 -2.36
N ALA A 80 7.32 6.70 -2.23
CA ALA A 80 5.95 6.18 -2.22
C ALA A 80 5.12 6.85 -1.10
N GLN A 81 5.66 6.96 0.12
CA GLN A 81 5.00 7.65 1.25
C GLN A 81 4.66 9.09 0.91
N ALA A 82 5.60 9.83 0.32
CA ALA A 82 5.38 11.23 -0.04
C ALA A 82 4.27 11.37 -1.08
N LEU A 83 4.27 10.52 -2.12
CA LEU A 83 3.23 10.51 -3.16
C LEU A 83 1.85 10.17 -2.59
N GLU A 84 1.77 9.13 -1.74
CA GLU A 84 0.54 8.72 -1.06
C GLU A 84 0.01 9.84 -0.14
N HIS A 85 0.88 10.51 0.60
CA HIS A 85 0.51 11.64 1.44
C HIS A 85 0.02 12.85 0.64
N LEU A 86 0.65 13.16 -0.49
CA LEU A 86 0.22 14.26 -1.36
C LEU A 86 -1.14 13.98 -2.01
N ALA A 87 -1.36 12.75 -2.47
CA ALA A 87 -2.65 12.32 -3.02
C ALA A 87 -3.79 12.44 -1.99
N ALA A 88 -3.50 12.21 -0.70
CA ALA A 88 -4.47 12.33 0.37
C ALA A 88 -4.92 13.79 0.67
N ILE A 89 -4.14 14.79 0.24
CA ILE A 89 -4.47 16.21 0.47
C ILE A 89 -5.58 16.69 -0.48
N THR A 90 -5.69 16.09 -1.67
CA THR A 90 -6.65 16.54 -2.68
C THR A 90 -8.07 16.06 -2.35
N PRO A 91 -9.06 16.96 -2.21
CA PRO A 91 -10.47 16.58 -2.15
C PRO A 91 -10.81 15.80 -3.41
N SER A 92 -11.61 14.75 -3.29
CA SER A 92 -11.97 13.85 -4.39
C SER A 92 -12.68 14.59 -5.54
N ALA A 93 -11.95 15.32 -6.37
CA ALA A 93 -12.43 15.72 -7.68
C ALA A 93 -12.59 14.41 -8.45
N VAL A 94 -13.79 14.22 -9.00
CA VAL A 94 -14.17 13.06 -9.80
C VAL A 94 -13.21 12.95 -10.99
N VAL A 95 -12.07 12.30 -10.79
CA VAL A 95 -11.20 11.86 -11.88
C VAL A 95 -12.05 10.87 -12.66
N ARG A 96 -12.31 11.17 -13.94
CA ARG A 96 -13.08 10.31 -14.85
C ARG A 96 -12.69 8.86 -14.60
N ARG A 97 -13.65 8.07 -14.11
CA ARG A 97 -13.50 6.65 -13.79
C ARG A 97 -13.10 5.90 -15.06
N THR A 98 -11.81 5.76 -15.29
CA THR A 98 -11.28 4.69 -16.14
C THR A 98 -11.45 3.38 -15.39
N THR A 99 -11.85 2.33 -16.10
CA THR A 99 -11.93 0.99 -15.50
C THR A 99 -10.53 0.60 -15.01
N PRO A 100 -10.34 0.31 -13.71
CA PRO A 100 -9.03 -0.08 -13.21
C PRO A 100 -8.56 -1.36 -13.91
N SER A 101 -7.27 -1.39 -14.26
CA SER A 101 -6.64 -2.58 -14.86
C SER A 101 -6.77 -3.79 -13.91
N PRO A 102 -6.67 -5.04 -14.40
CA PRO A 102 -6.70 -6.22 -13.55
C PRO A 102 -5.70 -6.14 -12.37
N THR A 103 -4.49 -5.67 -12.64
CA THR A 103 -3.45 -5.45 -11.63
C THR A 103 -3.86 -4.41 -10.58
N ALA A 104 -4.45 -3.29 -11.00
CA ALA A 104 -4.94 -2.28 -10.07
C ALA A 104 -6.11 -2.80 -9.20
N ARG A 105 -6.96 -3.69 -9.74
CA ARG A 105 -8.03 -4.35 -8.98
C ARG A 105 -7.47 -5.33 -7.94
N GLU A 106 -6.46 -6.11 -8.29
CA GLU A 106 -5.81 -7.04 -7.36
C GLU A 106 -5.13 -6.29 -6.21
N LEU A 107 -4.44 -5.19 -6.50
CA LEU A 107 -3.80 -4.35 -5.49
C LEU A 107 -4.80 -3.60 -4.63
N GLY A 108 -5.92 -3.15 -5.19
CA GLY A 108 -7.03 -2.60 -4.43
C GLY A 108 -7.61 -3.62 -3.45
N PHE A 109 -7.75 -4.87 -3.91
CA PHE A 109 -8.34 -5.96 -3.13
C PHE A 109 -7.48 -6.36 -1.93
N CYS A 110 -6.22 -6.74 -2.15
CA CYS A 110 -5.34 -7.21 -1.07
C CYS A 110 -3.87 -6.99 -1.42
N ARG A 111 -3.17 -6.22 -0.58
CA ARG A 111 -1.77 -5.84 -0.82
C ARG A 111 -0.99 -5.61 0.47
N CYS A 112 0.32 -5.44 0.33
CA CYS A 112 1.15 -4.79 1.32
C CYS A 112 1.10 -3.26 1.12
N CYS A 113 0.72 -2.53 2.16
CA CYS A 113 1.15 -1.16 2.33
C CYS A 113 2.48 -1.25 3.05
N TYR A 114 3.59 -1.04 2.35
CA TYR A 114 4.91 -1.29 2.90
C TYR A 114 5.12 -2.77 3.25
N ASP A 115 5.04 -3.08 4.54
CA ASP A 115 5.30 -4.36 5.17
C ASP A 115 4.10 -4.87 6.00
N HIS A 116 2.94 -4.22 5.90
CA HIS A 116 1.71 -4.58 6.61
C HIS A 116 0.52 -4.71 5.65
N LEU A 117 -0.49 -5.46 6.08
CA LEU A 117 -1.66 -5.79 5.28
C LEU A 117 -2.53 -4.55 4.99
N ALA A 118 -2.95 -4.40 3.74
CA ALA A 118 -3.73 -3.27 3.26
C ALA A 118 -4.63 -3.65 2.07
N GLY A 119 -5.25 -2.65 1.45
CA GLY A 119 -6.37 -2.84 0.53
C GLY A 119 -7.64 -3.21 1.29
N GLN A 120 -8.65 -3.63 0.53
CA GLN A 120 -9.98 -3.99 1.05
C GLN A 120 -9.89 -5.03 2.16
N VAL A 121 -9.07 -6.06 1.96
CA VAL A 121 -8.84 -7.10 2.97
C VAL A 121 -8.18 -6.51 4.22
N GLY A 122 -7.14 -5.69 4.10
CA GLY A 122 -6.47 -5.10 5.25
C GLY A 122 -7.36 -4.17 6.07
N VAL A 123 -8.20 -3.39 5.39
CA VAL A 123 -9.22 -2.55 6.04
C VAL A 123 -10.28 -3.41 6.73
N ALA A 124 -10.85 -4.39 6.04
CA ALA A 124 -11.88 -5.27 6.59
C ALA A 124 -11.39 -6.02 7.83
N VAL A 125 -10.17 -6.58 7.78
CA VAL A 125 -9.54 -7.23 8.93
C VAL A 125 -9.37 -6.25 10.09
N THR A 126 -8.90 -5.02 9.83
CA THR A 126 -8.71 -4.02 10.89
C THR A 126 -10.04 -3.55 11.49
N GLN A 127 -11.07 -3.41 10.68
CA GLN A 127 -12.43 -3.09 11.14
C GLN A 127 -13.00 -4.22 11.99
N ALA A 128 -12.79 -5.48 11.59
CA ALA A 128 -13.21 -6.63 12.38
C ALA A 128 -12.47 -6.71 13.73
N LEU A 129 -11.16 -6.43 13.76
CA LEU A 129 -10.41 -6.35 15.01
C LEU A 129 -10.99 -5.27 15.95
N GLN A 130 -11.45 -4.14 15.40
CA GLN A 130 -12.08 -3.08 16.19
C GLN A 130 -13.49 -3.45 16.64
N SER A 131 -14.32 -4.06 15.77
CA SER A 131 -15.69 -4.43 16.11
C SER A 131 -15.77 -5.49 17.21
N HIS A 132 -14.78 -6.39 17.27
CA HIS A 132 -14.63 -7.37 18.36
C HIS A 132 -13.98 -6.76 19.62
N GLY A 133 -13.59 -5.49 19.59
CA GLY A 133 -12.95 -4.81 20.72
C GLY A 133 -11.50 -5.26 20.97
N TYR A 134 -10.82 -5.84 19.99
CA TYR A 134 -9.40 -6.23 20.11
C TYR A 134 -8.45 -5.05 19.92
N LEU A 135 -8.85 -4.08 19.09
CA LEU A 135 -8.15 -2.83 18.89
C LEU A 135 -9.07 -1.65 19.15
N LEU A 136 -8.55 -0.62 19.82
CA LEU A 136 -9.25 0.64 20.02
C LEU A 136 -8.48 1.77 19.35
N PRO A 137 -9.11 2.59 18.50
CA PRO A 137 -8.45 3.75 17.90
C PRO A 137 -8.16 4.79 18.97
N MET A 138 -6.91 5.25 19.03
CA MET A 138 -6.43 6.26 19.96
C MET A 138 -6.06 7.55 19.24
N PRO A 139 -5.90 8.67 19.96
CA PRO A 139 -5.24 9.87 19.44
C PRO A 139 -3.85 9.56 18.84
N ASP A 140 -3.31 10.51 18.08
CA ASP A 140 -1.97 10.39 17.44
C ASP A 140 -1.81 9.22 16.45
N LYS A 141 -2.92 8.78 15.84
CA LYS A 141 -2.94 7.70 14.83
C LYS A 141 -2.40 6.37 15.37
N GLN A 142 -2.71 6.06 16.63
CA GLN A 142 -2.34 4.80 17.28
C GLN A 142 -3.55 3.89 17.46
N TYR A 143 -3.30 2.60 17.64
CA TYR A 143 -4.27 1.67 18.19
C TYR A 143 -3.78 1.20 19.56
N GLU A 144 -4.68 1.19 20.53
CA GLU A 144 -4.50 0.43 21.77
C GLU A 144 -4.92 -1.02 21.52
N ILE A 145 -4.15 -1.97 22.03
CA ILE A 145 -4.47 -3.40 21.97
C ILE A 145 -5.08 -3.77 23.31
N THR A 146 -6.33 -4.19 23.31
CA THR A 146 -7.03 -4.53 24.55
C THR A 146 -6.52 -5.86 25.12
N PRO A 147 -6.81 -6.18 26.40
CA PRO A 147 -6.49 -7.50 26.94
C PRO A 147 -7.07 -8.66 26.11
N ALA A 148 -8.29 -8.50 25.59
CA ALA A 148 -8.90 -9.45 24.68
C ALA A 148 -8.15 -9.53 23.34
N GLY A 149 -7.67 -8.40 22.82
CA GLY A 149 -6.83 -8.37 21.62
C GLY A 149 -5.49 -9.07 21.81
N ILE A 150 -4.83 -8.88 22.96
CA ILE A 150 -3.57 -9.58 23.28
C ILE A 150 -3.79 -11.10 23.27
N ALA A 151 -4.85 -11.58 23.92
CA ALA A 151 -5.20 -13.00 23.92
C ALA A 151 -5.48 -13.51 22.50
N TRP A 152 -6.29 -12.78 21.72
CA TRP A 152 -6.63 -13.16 20.36
C TRP A 152 -5.41 -13.23 19.43
N PHE A 153 -4.50 -12.24 19.50
CA PHE A 153 -3.25 -12.30 18.74
C PHE A 153 -2.40 -13.49 19.17
N GLY A 154 -2.36 -13.80 20.47
CA GLY A 154 -1.74 -15.01 21.02
C GLY A 154 -2.31 -16.30 20.40
N ASP A 155 -3.64 -16.41 20.30
CA ASP A 155 -4.33 -17.56 19.71
C ASP A 155 -4.09 -17.72 18.20
N VAL A 156 -3.81 -16.60 17.50
CA VAL A 156 -3.35 -16.63 16.11
C VAL A 156 -1.86 -17.00 16.03
N GLY A 157 -1.15 -17.06 17.15
CA GLY A 157 0.27 -17.39 17.26
C GLY A 157 1.20 -16.18 17.15
N LEU A 158 0.70 -14.99 17.51
CA LEU A 158 1.47 -13.75 17.59
C LEU A 158 1.50 -13.25 19.03
N ASN A 159 2.62 -13.46 19.72
CA ASN A 159 2.81 -12.88 21.05
C ASN A 159 3.16 -11.39 20.94
N VAL A 160 2.20 -10.54 21.33
CA VAL A 160 2.34 -9.08 21.28
C VAL A 160 3.50 -8.57 22.14
N GLN A 161 3.80 -9.25 23.26
CA GLN A 161 4.84 -8.83 24.21
C GLN A 161 6.26 -8.98 23.66
N ASP A 162 6.45 -9.83 22.64
CA ASP A 162 7.77 -10.05 22.02
C ASP A 162 8.11 -8.97 20.97
N ILE A 163 7.14 -8.11 20.64
CA ILE A 163 7.28 -7.11 19.58
C ILE A 163 7.74 -5.79 20.20
N ARG A 164 8.93 -5.34 19.78
CA ARG A 164 9.46 -4.05 20.25
C ARG A 164 8.70 -2.88 19.61
N PRO A 165 8.17 -1.93 20.41
CA PRO A 165 7.54 -0.74 19.88
C PRO A 165 8.58 0.21 19.25
N THR A 166 8.11 1.07 18.35
CA THR A 166 8.91 2.19 17.82
C THR A 166 8.58 3.47 18.57
N ARG A 167 9.27 4.58 18.23
CA ARG A 167 8.88 5.93 18.70
C ARG A 167 7.43 6.32 18.36
N ARG A 168 6.81 5.66 17.38
CA ARG A 168 5.42 5.90 16.94
C ARG A 168 4.45 4.86 17.51
N GLY A 169 4.86 4.08 18.51
CA GLY A 169 4.06 3.03 19.13
C GLY A 169 4.19 1.66 18.47
N LEU A 170 3.36 0.73 18.94
CA LEU A 170 3.32 -0.68 18.55
C LEU A 170 2.32 -0.96 17.43
N ALA A 171 1.13 -0.37 17.51
CA ALA A 171 0.05 -0.50 16.54
C ALA A 171 -0.40 0.90 16.08
N ARG A 172 -0.53 1.11 14.77
CA ARG A 172 -0.82 2.43 14.18
C ARG A 172 -1.97 2.39 13.19
N GLN A 173 -2.69 3.50 13.13
CA GLN A 173 -3.68 3.81 12.10
C GLN A 173 -2.95 4.28 10.84
N CYS A 174 -2.81 3.40 9.85
CA CYS A 174 -2.37 3.78 8.50
C CYS A 174 -3.59 4.04 7.63
N LEU A 175 -3.58 5.13 6.86
CA LEU A 175 -4.68 5.47 5.97
C LEU A 175 -4.51 4.71 4.66
N ASP A 176 -5.43 3.81 4.36
CA ASP A 176 -5.50 3.18 3.05
C ASP A 176 -6.08 4.20 2.06
N TRP A 177 -5.32 4.59 1.05
CA TRP A 177 -5.73 5.64 0.11
C TRP A 177 -6.77 5.14 -0.91
N THR A 178 -6.78 3.84 -1.22
CA THR A 178 -7.80 3.25 -2.11
C THR A 178 -9.15 3.15 -1.41
N GLU A 179 -9.15 2.78 -0.13
CA GLU A 179 -10.37 2.55 0.65
C GLU A 179 -10.78 3.76 1.51
N ARG A 180 -9.91 4.76 1.66
CA ARG A 180 -10.06 5.92 2.55
C ARG A 180 -10.38 5.55 3.99
N ALA A 181 -9.88 4.41 4.44
CA ALA A 181 -10.14 3.85 5.75
C ALA A 181 -8.84 3.44 6.45
N HIS A 182 -8.85 3.43 7.78
CA HIS A 182 -7.66 3.05 8.53
C HIS A 182 -7.49 1.54 8.63
N HIS A 183 -6.26 1.09 8.42
CA HIS A 183 -5.84 -0.29 8.60
C HIS A 183 -4.63 -0.37 9.56
N LEU A 184 -4.39 -1.58 10.09
CA LEU A 184 -3.37 -1.84 11.10
C LEU A 184 -1.96 -1.78 10.51
N ALA A 185 -1.16 -0.87 11.05
CA ALA A 185 0.25 -0.71 10.76
C ALA A 185 1.11 -0.67 12.03
N GLY A 186 2.39 -0.31 11.88
CA GLY A 186 3.36 -0.35 12.97
C GLY A 186 3.89 -1.78 13.19
N PRO A 187 4.81 -1.98 14.15
CA PRO A 187 5.42 -3.28 14.37
C PRO A 187 4.40 -4.42 14.52
N LEU A 188 3.25 -4.19 15.16
CA LEU A 188 2.18 -5.19 15.24
C LEU A 188 1.65 -5.57 13.86
N GLY A 189 1.31 -4.61 13.00
CA GLY A 189 0.80 -4.88 11.65
C GLY A 189 1.80 -5.65 10.77
N VAL A 190 3.09 -5.37 10.93
CA VAL A 190 4.18 -6.05 10.21
C VAL A 190 4.29 -7.50 10.64
N HIS A 191 4.38 -7.73 11.96
CA HIS A 191 4.47 -9.08 12.50
C HIS A 191 3.20 -9.87 12.27
N PHE A 192 2.04 -9.21 12.27
CA PHE A 192 0.78 -9.83 11.95
C PHE A 192 0.73 -10.32 10.51
N LEU A 193 1.06 -9.47 9.52
CA LEU A 193 1.12 -9.93 8.13
C LEU A 193 2.10 -11.11 7.95
N ARG A 194 3.28 -11.05 8.58
CA ARG A 194 4.25 -12.17 8.55
C ARG A 194 3.64 -13.43 9.13
N ARG A 195 3.00 -13.34 10.29
CA ARG A 195 2.36 -14.48 10.95
C ARG A 195 1.27 -15.12 10.08
N LEU A 196 0.46 -14.30 9.39
CA LEU A 196 -0.55 -14.78 8.44
C LEU A 196 0.08 -15.50 7.25
N CYS A 197 1.23 -15.02 6.75
CA CYS A 197 1.99 -15.72 5.71
C CYS A 197 2.56 -17.04 6.22
N ASP A 198 3.18 -17.04 7.40
CA ASP A 198 3.79 -18.24 8.01
C ASP A 198 2.74 -19.32 8.34
N ALA A 199 1.50 -18.92 8.69
CA ALA A 199 0.36 -19.82 8.85
C ALA A 199 -0.21 -20.36 7.53
N GLY A 200 0.24 -19.83 6.38
CA GLY A 200 -0.28 -20.14 5.05
C GLY A 200 -1.66 -19.52 4.76
N TRP A 201 -2.06 -18.48 5.49
CA TRP A 201 -3.30 -17.75 5.22
C TRP A 201 -3.14 -16.75 4.07
N MET A 202 -1.92 -16.26 3.88
CA MET A 202 -1.57 -15.28 2.86
C MET A 202 -0.34 -15.71 2.09
N LEU A 203 -0.30 -15.38 0.80
CA LEU A 203 0.84 -15.59 -0.08
C LEU A 203 1.27 -14.26 -0.66
N ARG A 204 2.56 -13.94 -0.51
CA ARG A 204 3.17 -12.74 -1.07
C ARG A 204 3.92 -13.10 -2.35
N ALA A 205 3.63 -12.40 -3.43
CA ALA A 205 4.44 -12.50 -4.63
C ALA A 205 5.81 -11.83 -4.39
N ARG A 206 6.90 -12.46 -4.87
CA ARG A 206 8.27 -11.96 -4.62
C ARG A 206 8.56 -10.60 -5.25
N ASN A 207 7.87 -10.31 -6.35
CA ASN A 207 8.11 -9.12 -7.17
C ASN A 207 6.88 -8.19 -7.19
N SER A 208 5.93 -8.33 -6.26
CA SER A 208 4.72 -7.50 -6.23
C SER A 208 4.29 -7.17 -4.81
N ARG A 209 3.62 -6.03 -4.64
CA ARG A 209 2.91 -5.68 -3.41
C ARG A 209 1.61 -6.48 -3.24
N ALA A 210 1.12 -7.17 -4.27
CA ALA A 210 -0.10 -7.97 -4.17
C ALA A 210 0.04 -9.11 -3.16
N VAL A 211 -1.03 -9.33 -2.39
CA VAL A 211 -1.13 -10.41 -1.41
C VAL A 211 -2.35 -11.25 -1.75
N LEU A 212 -2.14 -12.54 -1.96
CA LEU A 212 -3.24 -13.48 -2.17
C LEU A 212 -3.67 -14.09 -0.84
N VAL A 213 -4.97 -14.04 -0.55
CA VAL A 213 -5.56 -14.79 0.56
C VAL A 213 -5.83 -16.21 0.08
N THR A 214 -5.31 -17.21 0.81
CA THR A 214 -5.50 -18.63 0.44
C THR A 214 -6.88 -19.12 0.83
N PRO A 215 -7.35 -20.28 0.31
CA PRO A 215 -8.60 -20.88 0.78
C PRO A 215 -8.62 -21.12 2.29
N LYS A 216 -7.49 -21.58 2.85
CA LYS A 216 -7.30 -21.70 4.31
C LYS A 216 -7.41 -20.34 5.00
N GLY A 217 -6.79 -19.31 4.42
CA GLY A 217 -6.84 -17.95 4.96
C GLY A 217 -8.26 -17.43 5.06
N TRP A 218 -9.08 -17.60 4.02
CA TRP A 218 -10.49 -17.21 4.06
C TRP A 218 -11.30 -17.97 5.11
N GLN A 219 -11.09 -19.27 5.24
CA GLN A 219 -11.75 -20.08 6.27
C GLN A 219 -11.43 -19.55 7.67
N GLU A 220 -10.16 -19.28 7.96
CA GLU A 220 -9.72 -18.82 9.28
C GLU A 220 -10.13 -17.37 9.57
N LEU A 221 -10.07 -16.48 8.58
CA LEU A 221 -10.55 -15.11 8.69
C LEU A 221 -12.06 -15.07 8.97
N HIS A 222 -12.84 -15.93 8.30
CA HIS A 222 -14.26 -16.04 8.56
C HIS A 222 -14.52 -16.59 9.97
N GLN A 223 -13.87 -17.68 10.35
CA GLN A 223 -14.08 -18.31 11.65
C GLN A 223 -13.71 -17.39 12.83
N ARG A 224 -12.65 -16.60 12.71
CA ARG A 224 -12.08 -15.83 13.82
C ARG A 224 -12.51 -14.37 13.86
N LEU A 225 -12.87 -13.79 12.73
CA LEU A 225 -13.19 -12.36 12.58
C LEU A 225 -14.48 -12.11 11.81
N GLY A 226 -15.14 -13.13 11.26
CA GLY A 226 -16.32 -12.97 10.42
C GLY A 226 -16.03 -12.32 9.07
N VAL A 227 -14.77 -12.31 8.61
CA VAL A 227 -14.37 -11.70 7.34
C VAL A 227 -14.34 -12.75 6.24
N ASP A 228 -15.22 -12.62 5.25
CA ASP A 228 -15.29 -13.51 4.08
C ASP A 228 -15.06 -12.77 2.75
N GLU A 229 -14.66 -13.52 1.72
CA GLU A 229 -14.32 -12.98 0.42
C GLU A 229 -15.50 -12.28 -0.27
N ALA A 230 -16.72 -12.82 -0.12
CA ALA A 230 -17.90 -12.30 -0.80
C ALA A 230 -18.25 -10.90 -0.29
N THR A 231 -18.24 -10.73 1.03
CA THR A 231 -18.51 -9.45 1.71
C THR A 231 -17.47 -8.40 1.35
N VAL A 232 -16.18 -8.75 1.35
CA VAL A 232 -15.10 -7.81 0.97
C VAL A 232 -15.23 -7.37 -0.49
N ARG A 233 -15.59 -8.29 -1.40
CA ARG A 233 -15.78 -7.96 -2.82
C ARG A 233 -17.07 -7.18 -3.11
N SER A 234 -18.16 -7.42 -2.38
CA SER A 234 -19.42 -6.69 -2.57
C SER A 234 -19.33 -5.23 -2.10
N ASP A 235 -18.59 -5.01 -1.03
CA ASP A 235 -18.32 -3.69 -0.47
C ASP A 235 -17.45 -2.83 -1.41
N ALA A 236 -16.52 -3.46 -2.13
CA ALA A 236 -15.77 -2.83 -3.20
C ALA A 236 -16.67 -2.33 -4.34
N GLY A 237 -17.70 -3.13 -4.70
CA GLY A 237 -18.63 -2.78 -5.77
C GLY A 237 -19.51 -1.57 -5.47
N HIS A 238 -19.93 -1.39 -4.21
CA HIS A 238 -20.78 -0.27 -3.80
C HIS A 238 -20.03 1.03 -3.55
N ARG A 239 -18.76 0.96 -3.11
CA ARG A 239 -17.93 2.16 -2.88
C ARG A 239 -17.33 2.75 -4.17
N HIS A 240 -17.37 1.99 -5.27
CA HIS A 240 -16.95 2.44 -6.60
C HIS A 240 -18.13 2.73 -7.56
N ALA A 241 -19.38 2.62 -7.11
CA ALA A 241 -20.58 3.11 -7.80
C ALA A 241 -20.78 4.62 -7.55
#